data_AF-A0AAD8C789-F1
#
_entry.id   AF-A0AAD8C789-F1
#
_cell.length_a   1.000
_cell.length_b   1.000
_cell.length_c   1.000
_cell.angle_alpha   90.00
_cell.angle_beta   90.00
_cell.angle_gamma   90.00
#
_symmetry.space_group_name_H-M   'P 1'
#
loop_
_entity.id
_entity.type
_entity.pdbx_description
1 polymer ?
#
loop_
_entity_poly.entity_id
_entity_poly.type
_entity_poly.pdbx_seq_one_letter_code
_entity_poly.pdbx_strand_id
1 'polypeptide(L)'
;ASSPACTELETIVMDWLGKMIGLPSCFLHGNKNSKSMGGGCIQTTASDCTFVTLLAARTEAIQRYKVTKPDLDDAEINGLLIGYCSDQ
;
A
#
# COMPACT_ATOMS: atom_id res chain seq x y z
N ALA A 1 12.94 -11.72 18.71
CA ALA A 1 11.96 -11.11 19.63
C ALA A 1 11.29 -9.95 18.90
N SER A 2 9.96 -9.86 18.92
CA SER A 2 9.26 -8.67 18.41
C SER A 2 9.21 -7.62 19.52
N SER A 3 9.46 -6.35 19.20
CA SER A 3 9.47 -5.22 20.15
C SER A 3 8.22 -4.35 19.90
N PRO A 4 7.16 -4.44 20.74
CA PRO A 4 5.91 -3.72 20.50
C PRO A 4 6.09 -2.20 20.41
N ALA A 5 6.98 -1.65 21.23
CA ALA A 5 7.30 -0.23 21.25
C ALA A 5 7.87 0.27 19.91
N CYS A 6 8.56 -0.58 19.14
CA CYS A 6 9.08 -0.19 17.83
C CYS A 6 7.94 0.09 16.85
N THR A 7 6.93 -0.79 16.78
CA THR A 7 5.79 -0.63 15.87
C THR A 7 4.87 0.52 16.30
N GLU A 8 4.65 0.69 17.61
CA GLU A 8 3.85 1.81 18.14
C GLU A 8 4.52 3.15 17.85
N LEU A 9 5.84 3.24 18.06
CA LEU A 9 6.59 4.46 17.79
C LEU A 9 6.61 4.79 16.31
N GLU A 10 6.81 3.79 15.44
CA GLU A 10 6.74 3.96 13.99
C GLU A 10 5.39 4.56 13.55
N THR A 11 4.29 4.02 14.07
CA THR A 11 2.93 4.51 13.80
C THR A 11 2.78 6.00 14.12
N ILE A 12 3.26 6.42 15.31
CA ILE A 12 3.16 7.81 15.78
C ILE A 12 4.02 8.74 14.92
N VAL A 13 5.27 8.34 14.63
CA VAL A 13 6.21 9.15 13.85
C VAL A 13 5.72 9.30 12.41
N MET A 14 5.17 8.25 11.80
CA MET A 14 4.59 8.32 10.45
C MET A 14 3.36 9.24 10.39
N ASP A 15 2.52 9.25 11.44
CA ASP A 15 1.41 10.21 11.54
C ASP A 15 1.89 11.66 11.66
N TRP A 16 2.97 11.92 12.41
CA TRP A 16 3.58 13.23 12.47
C TRP A 16 4.13 13.66 11.12
N LEU A 17 4.86 12.78 10.44
CA LEU A 17 5.38 13.05 9.10
C LEU A 17 4.27 13.39 8.12
N GLY A 18 3.22 12.57 8.06
CA GLY A 18 2.07 12.80 7.18
C GLY A 18 1.40 14.15 7.43
N LYS A 19 1.24 14.55 8.69
CA LYS A 19 0.72 15.89 9.05
C LYS A 19 1.68 17.01 8.63
N MET A 20 2.98 16.85 8.80
CA MET A 20 3.99 17.86 8.44
C MET A 20 4.01 18.16 6.94
N ILE A 21 3.80 17.14 6.10
CA ILE A 21 3.75 17.31 4.63
C ILE A 21 2.33 17.53 4.08
N GLY A 22 1.34 17.69 4.95
CA GLY A 22 -0.04 17.98 4.56
C GLY A 22 -0.78 16.83 3.85
N LEU A 23 -0.44 15.57 4.16
CA LEU A 23 -1.14 14.43 3.56
C LEU A 23 -2.61 14.36 4.00
N PRO A 24 -3.51 13.89 3.11
CA PRO A 24 -4.90 13.59 3.46
C PRO A 24 -5.02 12.65 4.65
N SER A 25 -6.08 12.82 5.45
CA SER A 25 -6.25 12.07 6.69
C SER A 25 -6.45 10.56 6.51
N CYS A 26 -6.77 10.09 5.30
CA CYS A 26 -6.86 8.66 4.97
C CYS A 26 -5.50 7.95 4.94
N PHE A 27 -4.39 8.69 4.94
CA PHE A 27 -3.03 8.13 5.05
C PHE A 27 -2.52 8.06 6.50
N LEU A 28 -3.29 8.58 7.47
CA LEU A 28 -2.92 8.60 8.89
C LEU A 28 -3.56 7.41 9.62
N HIS A 29 -2.83 6.83 10.57
CA HIS A 29 -3.29 5.73 11.41
C HIS A 29 -4.31 6.20 12.47
N GLY A 30 -4.04 7.35 13.11
CA GLY A 30 -4.71 7.76 14.34
C GLY A 30 -6.04 8.51 14.17
N ASN A 31 -6.62 8.58 12.97
CA ASN A 31 -7.86 9.35 12.80
C ASN A 31 -9.07 8.62 13.41
N LYS A 32 -9.49 9.04 14.62
CA LYS A 32 -10.66 8.50 15.33
C LYS A 32 -12.00 8.89 14.71
N ASN A 33 -12.04 9.91 13.84
CA ASN A 33 -13.26 10.43 13.22
C ASN A 33 -13.56 9.78 11.86
N SER A 34 -12.66 8.95 11.34
CA SER A 34 -12.85 8.18 10.11
C SER A 34 -12.37 6.75 10.35
N LYS A 35 -13.09 5.73 9.85
CA LYS A 35 -12.50 4.40 9.66
C LYS A 35 -11.39 4.49 8.62
N SER A 36 -10.23 5.04 8.99
CA SER A 36 -9.05 5.08 8.12
C SER A 36 -8.58 3.64 7.98
N MET A 37 -8.59 3.10 6.76
CA MET A 37 -7.99 1.79 6.43
C MET A 37 -6.53 1.94 5.98
N GLY A 38 -5.96 3.15 6.05
CA GLY A 38 -4.61 3.46 5.62
C GLY A 38 -3.64 3.72 6.77
N GLY A 39 -2.39 4.02 6.41
CA GLY A 39 -1.28 4.25 7.34
C GLY A 39 0.04 4.39 6.59
N GLY A 40 1.12 4.60 7.34
CA GLY A 40 2.48 4.72 6.84
C GLY A 40 3.40 3.70 7.52
N CYS A 41 4.32 3.13 6.75
CA CYS A 41 5.32 2.18 7.26
C CYS A 41 6.70 2.59 6.73
N ILE A 42 7.73 2.46 7.56
CA ILE A 42 9.11 2.73 7.19
C ILE A 42 9.63 1.56 6.36
N GLN A 43 10.16 1.87 5.18
CA GLN A 43 10.82 0.93 4.28
C GLN A 43 12.28 1.30 4.11
N THR A 44 13.10 0.33 3.69
CA THR A 44 14.54 0.54 3.50
C THR A 44 14.83 1.52 2.38
N THR A 45 14.11 1.43 1.26
CA THR A 45 14.31 2.30 0.09
C THR A 45 13.00 2.67 -0.59
N ALA A 46 13.03 3.72 -1.42
CA ALA A 46 11.91 4.07 -2.30
C ALA A 46 11.62 2.99 -3.36
N SER A 47 12.64 2.22 -3.78
CA SER A 47 12.48 1.09 -4.71
C SER A 47 11.66 -0.02 -4.07
N ASP A 48 11.89 -0.32 -2.78
CA ASP A 48 11.11 -1.30 -2.03
C ASP A 48 9.65 -0.84 -1.89
N CYS A 49 9.42 0.44 -1.56
CA CYS A 49 8.07 1.01 -1.52
C CYS A 49 7.33 0.82 -2.85
N THR A 50 8.00 1.14 -3.96
CA THR A 50 7.41 1.04 -5.32
C THR A 50 7.12 -0.42 -5.67
N PHE A 51 8.04 -1.33 -5.33
CA PHE A 51 7.88 -2.76 -5.57
C PHE A 51 6.72 -3.35 -4.77
N VAL A 52 6.62 -3.05 -3.48
CA VAL A 52 5.51 -3.50 -2.62
C VAL A 52 4.18 -2.93 -3.11
N THR A 53 4.16 -1.66 -3.54
CA THR A 53 2.97 -1.02 -4.11
C THR A 53 2.51 -1.75 -5.38
N LEU A 54 3.42 -2.08 -6.28
CA LEU A 54 3.12 -2.80 -7.52
C LEU A 54 2.60 -4.22 -7.24
N LEU A 55 3.18 -4.93 -6.27
CA LEU A 55 2.71 -6.26 -5.87
C LEU A 55 1.30 -6.22 -5.27
N ALA A 56 1.02 -5.25 -4.41
CA ALA A 56 -0.31 -5.04 -3.85
C ALA A 56 -1.32 -4.74 -4.97
N ALA A 57 -1.00 -3.80 -5.88
CA ALA A 57 -1.85 -3.44 -7.00
C ALA A 57 -2.11 -4.61 -7.97
N ARG A 58 -1.08 -5.39 -8.29
CA ARG A 58 -1.19 -6.61 -9.12
C ARG A 58 -2.16 -7.62 -8.48
N THR A 59 -1.97 -7.91 -7.20
CA THR A 59 -2.80 -8.88 -6.46
C THR A 59 -4.26 -8.44 -6.43
N GLU A 60 -4.47 -7.15 -6.17
CA GLU A 60 -5.78 -6.51 -6.16
C GLU A 60 -6.46 -6.57 -7.54
N ALA A 61 -5.72 -6.24 -8.61
CA ALA A 61 -6.22 -6.30 -9.99
C ALA A 61 -6.61 -7.73 -10.40
N ILE A 62 -5.80 -8.74 -10.05
CA ILE A 62 -6.09 -10.15 -10.31
C ILE A 62 -7.38 -10.57 -9.58
N GLN A 63 -7.51 -10.24 -8.29
CA GLN A 63 -8.72 -10.55 -7.50
C GLN A 63 -9.96 -9.90 -8.11
N ARG A 64 -9.89 -8.62 -8.50
CA ARG A 64 -10.98 -7.93 -9.18
C ARG A 64 -11.36 -8.59 -10.51
N TYR A 65 -10.37 -8.97 -11.32
CA TYR A 65 -10.62 -9.57 -12.63
C TYR A 65 -11.23 -10.97 -12.52
N LYS A 66 -10.80 -11.77 -11.53
CA LYS A 66 -11.36 -13.09 -11.23
C LYS A 66 -12.86 -13.07 -10.90
N VAL A 67 -13.36 -11.99 -10.30
CA VAL A 67 -14.82 -11.83 -10.08
C VAL A 67 -15.59 -11.81 -11.39
N THR A 68 -14.99 -11.31 -12.48
CA THR A 68 -15.64 -11.23 -13.80
C THR A 68 -15.40 -12.48 -14.64
N LYS A 69 -14.22 -13.09 -14.54
CA LYS A 69 -13.86 -14.33 -15.25
C LYS A 69 -13.21 -15.32 -14.28
N PRO A 70 -14.02 -16.14 -13.57
CA PRO A 70 -13.52 -17.06 -12.56
C PRO A 70 -12.72 -18.24 -13.14
N ASP A 71 -12.88 -18.54 -14.43
CA ASP A 71 -12.25 -19.69 -15.09
C ASP A 71 -10.79 -19.45 -15.51
N LEU A 72 -10.33 -18.19 -15.52
CA LEU A 72 -8.96 -17.85 -15.90
C LEU A 72 -8.00 -18.05 -14.72
N ASP A 73 -6.82 -18.60 -15.00
CA ASP A 73 -5.77 -18.71 -14.00
C ASP A 73 -5.11 -17.35 -13.71
N ASP A 74 -4.52 -17.21 -12.51
CA ASP A 74 -3.82 -15.99 -12.12
C ASP A 74 -2.67 -15.64 -13.06
N ALA A 75 -1.99 -16.65 -13.62
CA ALA A 75 -0.90 -16.43 -14.56
C ALA A 75 -1.38 -15.82 -15.89
N GLU A 76 -2.54 -16.25 -16.39
CA GLU A 76 -3.15 -15.72 -17.61
C GLU A 76 -3.58 -14.27 -17.42
N ILE A 77 -4.26 -13.98 -16.30
CA ILE A 77 -4.67 -12.62 -15.96
C ILE A 77 -3.45 -11.72 -15.81
N ASN A 78 -2.41 -12.20 -15.13
CA ASN A 78 -1.17 -11.46 -14.94
C ASN A 78 -0.47 -11.13 -16.26
N GLY A 79 -0.51 -12.04 -17.25
CA GLY A 79 0.04 -11.81 -18.58
C GLY A 79 -0.65 -10.69 -19.36
N LEU A 80 -1.86 -10.29 -18.95
CA LEU A 80 -2.64 -9.20 -19.54
C LEU A 80 -2.43 -7.84 -18.84
N LEU A 81 -1.77 -7.81 -17.68
CA LEU A 81 -1.57 -6.58 -16.91
C LEU A 81 -0.48 -5.72 -17.52
N ILE A 82 -0.71 -4.41 -17.55
CA ILE A 82 0.25 -3.41 -18.03
C ILE A 82 0.35 -2.30 -16.97
N GLY A 83 1.57 -1.98 -16.56
CA GLY A 83 1.88 -0.84 -15.69
C GLY A 83 2.46 0.32 -16.51
N TYR A 84 2.26 1.55 -16.03
CA TYR A 84 2.76 2.76 -16.66
C TYR A 84 3.63 3.56 -15.69
N CYS A 85 4.66 4.21 -16.20
CA CYS A 85 5.46 5.19 -15.48
C CYS A 85 5.85 6.34 -16.43
N SER A 86 6.34 7.45 -15.86
CA SER A 86 6.89 8.56 -16.65
C SER A 86 8.20 8.15 -17.34
N ASP A 87 8.52 8.81 -18.45
CA ASP A 87 9.82 8.72 -19.13
C ASP A 87 10.86 9.73 -18.61
N GLN A 88 10.44 10.63 -17.71
CA GLN A 88 11.27 11.65 -17.06
C GLN A 88 12.29 11.10 -16.07
#